data_AF-A0A9W8GXK2-F1
#
_entry.id   AF-A0A9W8GXK2-F1
#
_cell.length_a   1.000
_cell.length_b   1.000
_cell.length_c   1.000
_cell.angle_alpha   90.00
_cell.angle_beta   90.00
_cell.angle_gamma   90.00
#
_symmetry.space_group_name_H-M   'P 1'
#
loop_
_entity.id
_entity.type
_entity.pdbx_description
1 polymer ?
#
loop_
_entity_poly.entity_id
_entity_poly.type
_entity_poly.pdbx_seq_one_letter_code
_entity_poly.pdbx_strand_id
1 'polypeptide(L)'
;MWVILMSIMVMRVTSNVMAYTSTSLMITNMAPSRADLGVMNGAQLLSMSVVRIFAPIVSGSLWSWSIKHSFPFPLNSHLVWTLSAMLIAVALKLSYRIPESVNKFAADQLKPIANAEEADD
;
A
#
# COMPACT_ATOMS: atom_id res chain seq x y z
N MET A 1 -7.28 30.52 3.39
CA MET A 1 -7.99 29.22 3.55
C MET A 1 -7.90 28.36 2.29
N TRP A 2 -8.40 28.80 1.13
CA TRP A 2 -8.37 28.02 -0.12
C TRP A 2 -6.98 27.61 -0.61
N VAL A 3 -6.00 28.52 -0.55
CA VAL A 3 -4.61 28.22 -0.96
C VAL A 3 -4.03 27.08 -0.12
N ILE A 4 -4.24 27.12 1.21
CA ILE A 4 -3.77 26.07 2.13
C ILE A 4 -4.42 24.73 1.80
N LEU A 5 -5.74 24.73 1.55
CA LEU A 5 -6.46 23.51 1.16
C LEU A 5 -5.95 22.94 -0.17
N MET A 6 -5.71 23.80 -1.17
CA MET A 6 -5.16 23.39 -2.45
C MET A 6 -3.75 22.81 -2.29
N SER A 7 -2.89 23.44 -1.50
CA SER A 7 -1.55 22.92 -1.21
C SER A 7 -1.60 21.53 -0.55
N ILE A 8 -2.47 21.34 0.45
CA ILE A 8 -2.65 20.04 1.12
C ILE A 8 -3.18 18.98 0.15
N MET A 9 -4.12 19.34 -0.73
CA MET A 9 -4.67 18.43 -1.72
C MET A 9 -3.63 18.01 -2.75
N VAL A 10 -2.82 18.95 -3.24
CA VAL A 10 -1.72 18.65 -4.17
C VAL A 10 -0.75 17.67 -3.50
N MET A 11 -0.28 17.97 -2.29
CA MET A 11 0.62 17.09 -1.55
C MET A 11 0.02 15.69 -1.36
N ARG A 12 -1.25 15.60 -0.96
CA ARG A 12 -1.95 14.32 -0.78
C ARG A 12 -2.01 13.52 -2.07
N VAL A 13 -2.37 14.16 -3.18
CA VAL A 13 -2.51 13.48 -4.48
C VAL A 13 -1.14 13.01 -4.98
N THR A 14 -0.12 13.86 -4.92
CA THR A 14 1.24 13.48 -5.36
C THR A 14 1.80 12.34 -4.54
N SER A 15 1.63 12.36 -3.21
CA SER A 15 2.07 11.27 -2.35
C SER A 15 1.33 9.97 -2.63
N ASN A 16 0.04 10.03 -2.92
CA ASN A 16 -0.75 8.84 -3.25
C ASN A 16 -0.30 8.20 -4.56
N VAL A 17 -0.03 9.00 -5.60
CA VAL A 17 0.50 8.50 -6.88
C VAL A 17 1.87 7.88 -6.68
N MET A 18 2.78 8.56 -5.98
CA MET A 18 4.14 8.05 -5.72
C MET A 18 4.10 6.71 -4.97
N ALA A 19 3.32 6.62 -3.89
CA ALA A 19 3.19 5.38 -3.11
C ALA A 19 2.59 4.23 -3.94
N TYR A 20 1.57 4.54 -4.76
CA TYR A 20 0.95 3.55 -5.63
C TYR A 20 1.94 3.02 -6.69
N THR A 21 2.68 3.91 -7.35
CA THR A 21 3.69 3.52 -8.34
C THR A 21 4.81 2.69 -7.71
N SER A 22 5.35 3.12 -6.57
CA SER A 22 6.43 2.39 -5.89
C SER A 22 6.01 0.98 -5.46
N THR A 23 4.80 0.82 -4.91
CA THR A 23 4.29 -0.50 -4.51
C THR A 23 4.02 -1.41 -5.72
N SER A 24 3.50 -0.84 -6.82
CA SER A 24 3.27 -1.58 -8.07
C SER A 24 4.57 -2.05 -8.73
N LEU A 25 5.63 -1.25 -8.67
CA LEU A 25 6.96 -1.66 -9.14
C LEU A 25 7.53 -2.79 -8.29
N MET A 26 7.44 -2.68 -6.97
CA MET A 26 7.92 -3.71 -6.04
C MET A 26 7.20 -5.05 -6.23
N ILE A 27 5.88 -5.02 -6.46
CA ILE A 27 5.09 -6.22 -6.76
C ILE A 27 5.49 -6.82 -8.12
N THR A 28 5.73 -5.98 -9.11
CA THR A 28 6.23 -6.41 -10.42
C THR A 28 7.61 -7.07 -10.32
N ASN A 29 8.51 -6.54 -9.49
CA ASN A 29 9.83 -7.11 -9.26
C ASN A 29 9.82 -8.48 -8.58
N MET A 30 8.79 -8.76 -7.79
CA MET A 30 8.62 -10.07 -7.15
C MET A 30 8.20 -11.17 -8.14
N ALA A 31 7.78 -10.83 -9.36
CA ALA A 31 7.35 -11.83 -10.34
C ALA A 31 8.55 -12.68 -10.83
N PRO A 32 8.54 -14.00 -10.63
CA PRO A 32 9.63 -14.88 -11.07
C PRO A 32 9.78 -14.92 -12.59
N SER A 33 8.66 -14.85 -13.30
CA SER A 33 8.61 -14.90 -14.76
C SER A 33 7.72 -13.79 -15.33
N ARG A 34 7.90 -13.48 -16.62
CA ARG A 34 7.04 -12.52 -17.33
C ARG A 34 5.59 -13.00 -17.45
N ALA A 35 5.35 -14.31 -17.39
CA ALA A 35 4.00 -14.88 -17.43
C ALA A 35 3.21 -14.58 -16.13
N ASP A 36 3.91 -14.53 -15.00
CA ASP A 36 3.28 -14.32 -13.68
C ASP A 36 2.95 -12.85 -13.38
N LEU A 37 3.43 -11.92 -14.21
CA LEU A 37 3.18 -10.48 -14.06
C LEU A 37 1.69 -10.15 -14.04
N GLY A 38 0.89 -10.83 -14.85
CA GLY A 38 -0.57 -10.65 -14.89
C GLY A 38 -1.23 -11.06 -13.58
N VAL A 39 -0.80 -12.18 -12.98
CA VAL A 39 -1.33 -12.69 -11.72
C VAL A 39 -0.96 -11.77 -10.56
N MET A 40 0.29 -11.30 -10.49
CA MET A 40 0.73 -10.38 -9.42
C MET A 40 -0.01 -9.04 -9.47
N ASN A 41 -0.18 -8.47 -10.67
CA ASN A 41 -0.97 -7.25 -10.85
C ASN A 41 -2.45 -7.46 -10.52
N GLY A 42 -3.03 -8.59 -10.93
CA GLY A 42 -4.40 -8.97 -10.56
C GLY A 42 -4.57 -9.05 -9.05
N ALA A 43 -3.65 -9.74 -8.34
CA ALA A 43 -3.66 -9.86 -6.89
C ALA A 43 -3.59 -8.48 -6.20
N GLN A 44 -2.70 -7.59 -6.66
CA GLN A 44 -2.62 -6.21 -6.17
C GLN A 44 -3.97 -5.48 -6.30
N LEU A 45 -4.58 -5.52 -7.48
CA LEU A 45 -5.85 -4.85 -7.74
C LEU A 45 -7.00 -5.41 -6.91
N LEU A 46 -7.04 -6.73 -6.72
CA LEU A 46 -8.03 -7.39 -5.86
C LEU A 46 -7.90 -6.92 -4.41
N SER A 47 -6.68 -6.93 -3.86
CA SER A 47 -6.41 -6.44 -2.49
C SER A 47 -6.84 -4.98 -2.32
N MET A 48 -6.52 -4.11 -3.29
CA MET A 48 -6.94 -2.71 -3.23
C MET A 48 -8.47 -2.55 -3.31
N SER A 49 -9.13 -3.33 -4.15
CA SER A 49 -10.58 -3.26 -4.33
C SER A 49 -11.32 -3.66 -3.06
N VAL A 50 -10.86 -4.72 -2.39
CA VAL A 50 -11.36 -5.13 -1.07
C VAL A 50 -11.22 -3.98 -0.07
N VAL A 51 -10.02 -3.41 0.07
CA VAL A 51 -9.79 -2.31 1.02
C VAL A 51 -10.65 -1.09 0.70
N ARG A 52 -10.83 -0.74 -0.57
CA ARG A 52 -11.67 0.39 -1.00
C ARG A 52 -13.14 0.23 -0.64
N ILE A 53 -13.64 -1.00 -0.55
CA ILE A 53 -15.02 -1.29 -0.12
C ILE A 53 -15.12 -1.25 1.41
N PHE A 54 -14.18 -1.89 2.11
CA PHE A 54 -14.23 -1.98 3.57
C PHE A 54 -13.91 -0.66 4.26
N ALA A 55 -12.99 0.15 3.71
CA ALA A 55 -12.55 1.37 4.37
C ALA A 55 -13.69 2.38 4.64
N PRO A 56 -14.58 2.71 3.67
CA PRO A 56 -15.73 3.57 3.93
C PRO A 56 -16.75 2.97 4.91
N ILE A 57 -17.00 1.66 4.82
CA ILE A 57 -17.96 0.96 5.69
C ILE A 57 -17.49 1.05 7.15
N VAL A 58 -16.23 0.70 7.40
CA VAL A 58 -15.64 0.73 8.75
C VAL A 58 -15.54 2.17 9.25
N SER A 59 -15.01 3.09 8.43
CA SER A 59 -14.81 4.48 8.85
C SER A 59 -16.13 5.22 9.10
N GLY A 60 -17.14 4.99 8.26
CA GLY A 60 -18.47 5.59 8.43
C GLY A 60 -19.20 5.05 9.65
N SER A 61 -19.16 3.74 9.87
CA SER A 61 -19.75 3.11 11.06
C SER A 61 -19.07 3.59 12.34
N LEU A 62 -17.74 3.68 12.31
CA LEU A 62 -16.95 4.15 13.44
C LEU A 62 -17.18 5.64 13.74
N TRP A 63 -17.28 6.49 12.70
CA TRP A 63 -17.64 7.90 12.86
C TRP A 63 -19.01 8.05 13.51
N SER A 64 -20.02 7.31 13.01
CA SER A 64 -21.39 7.34 13.54
C SER A 64 -21.47 6.87 14.99
N TRP A 65 -20.68 5.86 15.37
CA TRP A 65 -20.58 5.41 16.75
C TRP A 65 -19.88 6.44 17.65
N SER A 66 -18.81 7.05 17.14
CA SER A 66 -17.96 8.03 17.83
C SER A 66 -18.70 9.32 18.17
N ILE A 67 -19.60 9.81 17.31
CA ILE A 67 -20.41 11.02 17.59
C ILE A 67 -21.56 10.76 18.58
N LYS A 68 -21.97 9.49 18.77
CA LYS A 68 -23.06 9.12 19.70
C LYS A 68 -22.60 9.00 21.15
N HIS A 69 -21.31 8.82 21.39
CA HIS A 69 -20.75 8.64 22.73
C HIS A 69 -19.82 9.80 23.07
N SER A 70 -20.11 10.55 24.14
CA SER A 70 -19.27 11.66 24.62
C SER A 70 -18.14 11.18 25.53
N PHE A 71 -17.33 10.22 25.05
CA PHE A 71 -16.15 9.76 25.80
C PHE A 71 -15.05 10.84 25.86
N PRO A 72 -14.11 10.83 26.81
CA PRO A 72 -12.96 11.72 26.76
C PRO A 72 -12.00 11.37 25.61
N PHE A 73 -11.09 12.30 25.28
CA PHE A 73 -10.03 12.06 24.30
C PHE A 73 -9.22 10.80 24.68
N PRO A 74 -8.86 9.89 23.74
CA PRO A 74 -8.92 9.98 22.27
C PRO A 74 -10.16 9.34 21.62
N LEU A 75 -11.13 8.85 22.39
CA LEU A 75 -12.29 8.08 21.87
C LEU A 75 -13.48 8.95 21.39
N ASN A 76 -13.29 10.27 21.37
CA ASN A 76 -14.20 11.28 20.84
C ASN A 76 -14.35 11.21 19.32
N SER A 77 -15.00 12.20 18.70
CA SER A 77 -15.06 12.42 17.23
C SER A 77 -13.71 12.32 16.50
N HIS A 78 -12.59 12.39 17.22
CA HIS A 78 -11.25 12.18 16.68
C HIS A 78 -10.87 10.70 16.45
N LEU A 79 -11.68 9.75 16.92
CA LEU A 79 -11.38 8.32 16.91
C LEU A 79 -11.03 7.80 15.51
N VAL A 80 -11.78 8.20 14.49
CA VAL A 80 -11.55 7.78 13.10
C VAL A 80 -10.18 8.26 12.60
N TRP A 81 -9.80 9.47 12.97
CA TRP A 81 -8.50 10.04 12.60
C TRP A 81 -7.36 9.37 13.37
N THR A 82 -7.55 9.10 14.67
CA THR A 82 -6.57 8.36 15.49
C THR A 82 -6.35 6.95 14.99
N LEU A 83 -7.42 6.22 14.62
CA LEU A 83 -7.28 4.89 14.02
C LEU A 83 -6.57 4.95 12.67
N SER A 84 -6.91 5.93 11.82
CA SER A 84 -6.22 6.12 10.54
C SER A 84 -4.72 6.40 10.73
N ALA A 85 -4.36 7.23 11.70
CA ALA A 85 -2.97 7.51 12.05
C ALA A 85 -2.24 6.25 12.55
N MET A 86 -2.89 5.43 13.38
CA MET A 86 -2.33 4.15 13.82
C MET A 86 -2.12 3.18 12.65
N LEU A 87 -3.08 3.06 11.73
CA LEU A 87 -2.94 2.22 10.54
C LEU A 87 -1.77 2.66 9.65
N ILE A 88 -1.60 3.98 9.45
CA ILE A 88 -0.47 4.53 8.73
C ILE A 88 0.84 4.22 9.46
N ALA A 89 0.91 4.39 10.78
CA ALA A 89 2.11 4.08 11.56
C ALA A 89 2.50 2.59 11.47
N VAL A 90 1.51 1.68 11.48
CA VAL A 90 1.74 0.24 11.25
C VAL A 90 2.24 -0.01 9.83
N ALA A 91 1.62 0.59 8.81
CA ALA A 91 2.07 0.46 7.42
C ALA A 91 3.51 0.98 7.23
N LEU A 92 3.87 2.06 7.92
CA LEU A 92 5.21 2.64 7.91
C LEU A 92 6.22 1.69 8.58
N LYS A 93 5.85 1.10 9.72
CA LYS A 93 6.68 0.08 10.41
C LYS A 93 6.88 -1.16 9.54
N LEU A 94 5.85 -1.61 8.83
CA LEU A 94 5.96 -2.72 7.88
C LEU A 94 6.81 -2.36 6.67
N SER A 95 6.76 -1.10 6.22
CA SER A 95 7.60 -0.63 5.11
C SER A 95 9.09 -0.74 5.44
N TYR A 96 9.50 -0.48 6.69
CA TYR A 96 10.88 -0.70 7.13
C TYR A 96 11.29 -2.18 7.23
N ARG A 97 10.35 -3.12 7.14
CA ARG A 97 10.61 -4.57 7.18
C ARG A 97 10.72 -5.18 5.78
N ILE A 98 10.51 -4.39 4.72
CA ILE A 98 10.62 -4.86 3.35
C ILE A 98 12.10 -5.14 3.03
N PRO A 99 12.46 -6.37 2.64
CA PRO A 99 13.84 -6.73 2.33
C PRO A 99 14.30 -6.08 1.02
N GLU A 100 15.57 -5.68 0.92
CA GLU A 100 16.09 -5.04 -0.30
C GLU A 100 16.04 -5.94 -1.55
N SER A 101 15.86 -7.25 -1.37
CA SER A 101 15.73 -8.22 -2.47
C SER A 101 14.57 -7.92 -3.40
N VAL A 102 13.47 -7.33 -2.92
CA VAL A 102 12.33 -6.96 -3.78
C VAL A 102 12.57 -5.71 -4.63
N ASN A 103 13.68 -5.01 -4.40
CA ASN A 103 14.09 -3.88 -5.25
C ASN A 103 14.80 -4.34 -6.54
N LYS A 104 15.18 -5.62 -6.62
CA LYS A 104 15.78 -6.22 -7.82
C LYS A 104 14.72 -7.03 -8.56
N PHE A 105 14.71 -6.94 -9.89
CA PHE A 105 13.77 -7.70 -10.71
C PHE A 105 14.13 -9.20 -10.69
N ALA A 106 13.26 -10.04 -10.13
CA ALA A 106 13.53 -11.47 -9.93
C ALA A 106 13.83 -12.22 -11.24
N ALA A 107 13.14 -11.88 -12.34
CA ALA A 107 13.39 -12.53 -13.62
C ALA A 107 14.78 -12.21 -14.23
N ASP A 108 15.42 -11.11 -13.80
CA ASP A 108 16.80 -10.81 -14.25
C ASP A 108 17.83 -11.66 -13.50
N GLN A 109 17.51 -12.12 -12.29
CA GLN A 109 18.36 -13.02 -11.51
C GLN A 109 18.37 -14.46 -12.05
N LEU A 110 17.32 -14.87 -12.77
CA LEU A 110 17.22 -16.24 -13.32
C LEU A 110 18.00 -16.45 -14.63
N LYS A 111 18.28 -15.38 -15.38
CA LYS A 111 19.07 -15.45 -16.62
C LYS A 111 20.45 -16.08 -16.45
N PRO A 112 21.30 -15.65 -15.49
CA PRO A 112 22.64 -16.22 -15.33
C PRO A 112 22.64 -17.67 -14.82
N ILE A 113 21.58 -18.12 -14.13
CA ILE A 113 21.46 -19.51 -13.65
C ILE A 113 21.10 -20.44 -14.81
N ALA A 114 20.12 -20.05 -15.64
CA ALA A 114 19.74 -20.80 -16.83
C ALA A 114 20.92 -20.95 -17.82
N ASN A 115 21.68 -19.88 -18.03
CA ASN A 115 22.86 -19.92 -18.92
C ASN A 115 24.01 -20.78 -18.37
N ALA A 116 24.09 -21.01 -17.06
CA ALA A 116 25.11 -21.87 -16.45
C ALA A 116 24.72 -23.35 -16.53
N GLU A 117 23.42 -23.65 -16.46
CA GLU A 117 22.87 -25.00 -16.63
C GLU A 117 22.98 -25.46 -18.11
N GLU A 118 22.77 -24.56 -19.08
CA GLU A 118 22.99 -24.82 -20.50
C GLU A 118 24.48 -24.95 -20.91
N ALA A 119 25.43 -24.57 -20.04
CA ALA A 119 26.86 -24.61 -20.33
C ALA A 119 27.57 -25.86 -19.75
N ASP A 120 26.90 -26.60 -18.86
CA ASP A 120 27.37 -27.87 -18.28
C ASP A 120 26.82 -29.12 -19.03
N ASP A 121 25.92 -28.93 -19.99
CA ASP A 121 25.38 -29.93 -20.94
C ASP A 121 26.14 -29.93 -22.29
#